data_AF-A0A8S3ZGL0-F1
#
_entry.id   AF-A0A8S3ZGL0-F1
#
_cell.length_a   1.000
_cell.length_b   1.000
_cell.length_c   1.000
_cell.angle_alpha   90.00
_cell.angle_beta   90.00
_cell.angle_gamma   90.00
#
_symmetry.space_group_name_H-M   'P 1'
#
loop_
_entity.id
_entity.type
_entity.pdbx_description
1 polymer ?
#
loop_
_entity_poly.entity_id
_entity_poly.type
_entity_poly.pdbx_seq_one_letter_code
_entity_poly.pdbx_strand_id
1 'polypeptide(L)'
;MDCGNLLESSTLRQDLEEYEQLHKAAKRPRVQEHLLKEIDRVRREVLSLESKKANKPAVEGFDQTKQYMELYLSLDNLSEISDGDIEANFTNRSVTVKVHYPNKICQLQIARLCEDIVPEDSYCKKKSKHVVVYLKKTEVGKTWATLTEREKKAKEKKD
;
A
#
# COMPACT_ATOMS: atom_id res chain seq x y z
N MET A 1 15.71 11.23 -7.07
CA MET A 1 16.33 10.72 -8.31
C MET A 1 16.22 9.20 -8.24
N ASP A 2 15.19 8.61 -8.86
CA ASP A 2 14.84 7.18 -8.71
C ASP A 2 14.63 6.46 -10.05
N CYS A 3 15.17 7.01 -11.14
CA CYS A 3 14.96 6.44 -12.48
C CYS A 3 15.73 5.12 -12.71
N GLY A 4 16.83 4.87 -12.00
CA GLY A 4 17.65 3.66 -12.17
C GLY A 4 16.92 2.38 -11.77
N ASN A 5 16.21 2.40 -10.64
CA ASN A 5 15.43 1.26 -10.17
C ASN A 5 14.26 0.92 -11.09
N LEU A 6 13.70 1.91 -11.80
CA LEU A 6 12.56 1.71 -12.69
C LEU A 6 12.92 0.85 -13.90
N LEU A 7 14.05 1.17 -14.53
CA LEU A 7 14.60 0.45 -15.68
C LEU A 7 15.03 -0.97 -15.32
N GLU A 8 15.66 -1.17 -14.16
CA GLU A 8 16.19 -2.48 -13.75
C GLU A 8 15.08 -3.53 -13.56
N SER A 9 13.96 -3.15 -12.94
CA SER A 9 12.80 -4.04 -12.77
C SER A 9 12.11 -4.39 -14.09
N SER A 10 12.07 -3.47 -15.07
CA SER A 10 11.50 -3.76 -16.39
C SER A 10 12.38 -4.70 -17.21
N THR A 11 13.70 -4.52 -17.15
CA THR A 11 14.64 -5.42 -17.83
C THR A 11 14.56 -6.84 -17.26
N LEU A 12 14.54 -6.99 -15.94
CA LEU A 12 14.44 -8.31 -15.31
C LEU A 12 13.12 -9.04 -15.65
N ARG A 13 12.02 -8.30 -15.88
CA ARG A 13 10.76 -8.89 -16.35
C ARG A 13 10.88 -9.39 -17.79
N GLN A 14 11.61 -8.68 -18.66
CA GLN A 14 11.88 -9.12 -20.04
C GLN A 14 12.81 -10.33 -20.06
N ASP A 15 13.87 -10.31 -19.26
CA ASP A 15 14.80 -11.44 -19.11
C ASP A 15 14.05 -12.69 -18.65
N LEU A 16 13.13 -12.55 -17.68
CA LEU A 16 12.30 -13.65 -17.21
C LEU A 16 11.45 -14.26 -18.35
N GLU A 17 10.82 -13.43 -19.16
CA GLU A 17 10.02 -13.88 -20.30
C GLU A 17 10.89 -14.61 -21.33
N GLU A 18 12.09 -14.11 -21.63
CA GLU A 18 13.05 -14.77 -22.52
C GLU A 18 13.52 -16.11 -21.95
N TYR A 19 13.86 -16.19 -20.66
CA TYR A 19 14.22 -17.44 -20.00
C TYR A 19 13.10 -18.49 -20.07
N GLU A 20 11.85 -18.08 -19.90
CA GLU A 20 10.69 -18.97 -20.05
C GLU A 20 10.53 -19.48 -21.49
N GLN A 21 10.75 -18.63 -22.49
CA GLN A 21 10.74 -19.02 -23.90
C GLN A 21 11.87 -20.00 -24.22
N LEU A 22 13.09 -19.74 -23.74
CA LEU A 22 14.25 -20.61 -23.91
C LEU A 22 14.04 -21.96 -23.23
N HIS A 23 13.43 -21.99 -22.04
CA HIS A 23 13.10 -23.23 -21.34
C HIS A 23 12.11 -24.08 -22.15
N LYS A 24 11.08 -23.45 -22.76
CA LYS A 24 10.12 -24.15 -23.65
C LYS A 24 10.79 -24.72 -24.91
N ALA A 25 11.78 -24.01 -25.47
CA ALA A 25 12.52 -24.46 -26.65
C ALA A 25 13.57 -25.54 -26.33
N ALA A 26 14.08 -25.54 -25.10
CA ALA A 26 15.11 -26.48 -24.66
C ALA A 26 14.56 -27.91 -24.56
N LYS A 27 15.28 -28.87 -25.17
CA LYS A 27 14.93 -30.31 -25.15
C LYS A 27 15.81 -31.16 -24.23
N ARG A 28 16.97 -30.62 -23.80
CA ARG A 28 17.96 -31.35 -23.00
C ARG A 28 17.69 -31.13 -21.51
N PRO A 29 17.62 -32.19 -20.69
CA PRO A 29 17.21 -32.09 -19.29
C PRO A 29 18.17 -31.24 -18.44
N ARG A 30 19.48 -31.38 -18.65
CA ARG A 30 20.49 -30.58 -17.94
C ARG A 30 20.38 -29.08 -18.23
N VAL A 31 19.95 -28.72 -19.45
CA VAL A 31 19.76 -27.32 -19.86
C VAL A 31 18.46 -26.78 -19.28
N GLN A 32 17.39 -27.57 -19.33
CA GLN A 32 16.11 -27.22 -18.71
C GLN A 32 16.26 -26.98 -17.20
N GLU A 33 16.98 -27.85 -16.49
CA GLU A 33 17.24 -27.68 -15.06
C GLU A 33 17.99 -26.37 -14.74
N HIS A 34 18.99 -26.02 -15.55
CA HIS A 34 19.73 -24.78 -15.35
C HIS A 34 18.86 -23.55 -15.61
N LEU A 35 18.04 -23.58 -16.68
CA LEU A 35 17.08 -22.52 -16.98
C LEU A 35 16.02 -22.37 -15.90
N LEU A 36 15.50 -23.47 -15.32
CA LEU A 36 14.55 -23.40 -14.20
C LEU A 36 15.15 -22.73 -12.97
N LYS A 37 16.40 -23.07 -12.61
CA LYS A 37 17.09 -22.42 -11.48
C LYS A 37 17.27 -20.92 -11.71
N GLU A 38 17.56 -20.54 -12.95
CA GLU A 38 17.73 -19.15 -13.34
C GLU A 38 16.39 -18.39 -13.32
N ILE A 39 15.32 -18.99 -13.86
CA ILE A 39 13.94 -18.48 -13.76
C ILE A 39 13.57 -18.23 -12.30
N ASP A 40 13.81 -19.18 -11.39
CA ASP A 40 13.52 -19.02 -9.97
C ASP A 40 14.40 -17.95 -9.29
N ARG A 41 15.63 -17.75 -9.75
CA ARG A 41 16.49 -16.65 -9.27
C ARG A 41 15.92 -15.31 -9.69
N VAL A 42 15.70 -15.12 -11.00
CA VAL A 42 15.19 -13.87 -11.58
C VAL A 42 13.81 -13.54 -11.04
N ARG A 43 12.90 -14.51 -10.91
CA ARG A 43 11.58 -14.31 -10.27
C ARG A 43 11.71 -13.76 -8.85
N ARG A 44 12.61 -14.32 -8.04
CA ARG A 44 12.84 -13.83 -6.67
C ARG A 44 13.43 -12.42 -6.65
N GLU A 45 14.29 -12.10 -7.61
CA GLU A 45 14.90 -10.78 -7.71
C GLU A 45 13.87 -9.71 -8.13
N VAL A 46 13.03 -10.02 -9.11
CA VAL A 46 11.87 -9.20 -9.49
C VAL A 46 10.96 -8.96 -8.27
N LEU A 47 10.57 -10.02 -7.56
CA LEU A 47 9.75 -9.91 -6.35
C LEU A 47 10.41 -9.05 -5.27
N SER A 48 11.72 -9.19 -5.06
CA SER A 48 12.49 -8.41 -4.09
C SER A 48 12.53 -6.93 -4.46
N LEU A 49 12.78 -6.60 -5.72
CA LEU A 49 12.84 -5.22 -6.20
C LEU A 49 11.46 -4.55 -6.22
N GLU A 50 10.41 -5.28 -6.59
CA GLU A 50 9.02 -4.82 -6.49
C GLU A 50 8.61 -4.57 -5.04
N SER A 51 9.02 -5.46 -4.13
CA SER A 51 8.78 -5.29 -2.70
C SER A 51 9.47 -4.05 -2.14
N LYS A 52 10.71 -3.78 -2.57
CA LYS A 52 11.48 -2.57 -2.21
C LYS A 52 10.90 -1.28 -2.80
N LYS A 53 10.27 -1.35 -3.98
CA LYS A 53 9.64 -0.20 -4.64
C LYS A 53 8.31 0.21 -4.03
N ALA A 54 7.44 -0.74 -3.72
CA ALA A 54 6.09 -0.37 -3.28
C ALA A 54 6.16 0.15 -1.84
N ASN A 55 6.06 1.47 -1.70
CA ASN A 55 6.03 2.15 -0.42
C ASN A 55 4.83 1.62 0.38
N LYS A 56 5.04 1.45 1.69
CA LYS A 56 3.93 1.13 2.60
C LYS A 56 2.85 2.21 2.46
N PRO A 57 1.55 1.87 2.53
CA PRO A 57 0.50 2.88 2.55
C PRO A 57 0.83 3.95 3.57
N ALA A 58 0.89 5.18 3.11
CA ALA A 58 1.25 6.33 3.94
C ALA A 58 0.15 7.37 3.82
N VAL A 59 -0.15 8.03 4.94
CA VAL A 59 -1.04 9.20 4.94
C VAL A 59 -0.26 10.37 4.36
N GLU A 60 -0.62 10.83 3.17
CA GLU A 60 -0.03 12.03 2.56
C GLU A 60 -0.63 13.31 3.12
N GLY A 61 -1.90 13.26 3.53
CA GLY A 61 -2.60 14.38 4.10
C GLY A 61 -3.94 13.96 4.67
N PHE A 62 -4.56 14.89 5.39
CA PHE A 62 -5.91 14.72 5.89
C PHE A 62 -6.67 16.03 5.75
N ASP A 63 -7.97 15.89 5.51
CA ASP A 63 -8.93 16.99 5.54
C ASP A 63 -10.11 16.58 6.43
N GLN A 64 -10.97 17.52 6.78
CA GLN A 64 -12.12 17.23 7.61
C GLN A 64 -13.32 18.08 7.23
N THR A 65 -14.48 17.46 7.31
CA THR A 65 -15.77 18.13 7.23
C THR A 65 -16.42 18.15 8.62
N LYS A 66 -17.64 18.69 8.69
CA LYS A 66 -18.44 18.64 9.92
C LYS A 66 -18.70 17.20 10.39
N GLN A 67 -18.79 16.26 9.45
CA GLN A 67 -19.23 14.88 9.72
C GLN A 67 -18.14 13.83 9.55
N TYR A 68 -17.12 14.09 8.74
CA TYR A 68 -16.09 13.11 8.41
C TYR A 68 -14.69 13.69 8.59
N MET A 69 -13.75 12.83 8.95
CA MET A 69 -12.32 13.03 8.77
C MET A 69 -11.89 12.21 7.55
N GLU A 70 -11.27 12.85 6.57
CA GLU A 70 -10.89 12.26 5.29
C GLU A 70 -9.36 12.12 5.25
N LEU A 71 -8.86 10.90 5.18
CA LEU A 71 -7.42 10.62 5.08
C LEU A 71 -7.07 10.26 3.66
N TYR A 72 -6.11 10.99 3.09
CA TYR A 72 -5.59 10.73 1.76
C TYR A 72 -4.39 9.80 1.89
N LEU A 73 -4.57 8.55 1.44
CA LEU A 73 -3.54 7.54 1.42
C LEU A 73 -2.88 7.48 0.04
N SER A 74 -1.57 7.61 0.05
CA SER A 74 -0.74 7.36 -1.12
C SER A 74 -0.42 5.87 -1.20
N LEU A 75 -0.69 5.30 -2.36
CA LEU A 75 -0.54 3.88 -2.66
C LEU A 75 0.07 3.74 -4.05
N ASP A 76 1.17 3.01 -4.12
CA ASP A 76 1.78 2.64 -5.40
C ASP A 76 0.99 1.50 -6.05
N ASN A 77 1.06 1.42 -7.38
CA ASN A 77 0.45 0.36 -8.19
C ASN A 77 -1.08 0.22 -7.99
N LEU A 78 -1.79 1.32 -7.76
CA LEU A 78 -3.25 1.36 -7.69
C LEU A 78 -3.95 0.77 -8.92
N SER A 79 -3.29 0.75 -10.08
CA SER A 79 -3.80 0.12 -11.31
C SER A 79 -3.81 -1.41 -11.24
N GLU A 80 -2.96 -2.02 -10.42
CA GLU A 80 -2.83 -3.49 -10.31
C GLU A 80 -3.76 -4.09 -9.25
N ILE A 81 -4.26 -3.27 -8.32
CA ILE A 81 -5.17 -3.69 -7.25
C ILE A 81 -6.61 -3.30 -7.58
N SER A 82 -7.59 -4.11 -7.19
CA SER A 82 -9.02 -3.81 -7.30
C SER A 82 -9.58 -3.25 -5.98
N ASP A 83 -10.82 -2.76 -5.98
CA ASP A 83 -11.49 -2.33 -4.74
C ASP A 83 -11.64 -3.48 -3.72
N GLY A 84 -11.71 -4.74 -4.18
CA GLY A 84 -11.79 -5.92 -3.31
C GLY A 84 -10.48 -6.27 -2.61
N ASP A 85 -9.35 -5.76 -3.10
CA ASP A 85 -8.03 -5.99 -2.51
C ASP A 85 -7.73 -5.04 -1.35
N ILE A 86 -8.61 -4.07 -1.10
CA ILE A 86 -8.47 -3.07 -0.04
C ILE A 86 -9.44 -3.43 1.09
N GLU A 87 -8.88 -3.83 2.22
CA GLU A 87 -9.65 -4.16 3.42
C GLU A 87 -9.40 -3.09 4.47
N ALA A 88 -10.45 -2.36 4.87
CA ALA A 88 -10.38 -1.39 5.95
C ALA A 88 -11.12 -1.89 7.18
N ASN A 89 -10.42 -1.94 8.31
CA ASN A 89 -10.96 -2.26 9.61
C ASN A 89 -10.96 -1.01 10.48
N PHE A 90 -12.14 -0.63 10.96
CA PHE A 90 -12.35 0.54 11.80
C PHE A 90 -12.66 0.10 13.23
N THR A 91 -12.12 0.83 14.20
CA THR A 91 -12.54 0.75 15.60
C THR A 91 -12.81 2.16 16.11
N ASN A 92 -13.31 2.29 17.34
CA ASN A 92 -13.69 3.58 17.91
C ASN A 92 -12.58 4.66 17.83
N ARG A 93 -11.29 4.28 17.90
CA ARG A 93 -10.12 5.19 17.89
C ARG A 93 -8.96 4.68 17.06
N SER A 94 -9.21 3.74 16.16
CA SER A 94 -8.16 3.28 15.25
C SER A 94 -8.72 2.89 13.91
N VAL A 95 -7.87 3.00 12.90
CA VAL A 95 -8.15 2.50 11.57
C VAL A 95 -6.96 1.68 11.09
N THR A 96 -7.26 0.55 10.49
CA THR A 96 -6.30 -0.33 9.84
C THR A 96 -6.70 -0.55 8.40
N VAL A 97 -5.86 -0.15 7.46
CA VAL A 97 -6.07 -0.39 6.03
C VAL A 97 -5.05 -1.42 5.58
N LYS A 98 -5.54 -2.58 5.12
CA LYS A 98 -4.75 -3.62 4.47
C LYS A 98 -4.98 -3.55 2.97
N VAL A 99 -3.90 -3.70 2.22
CA VAL A 99 -3.91 -3.73 0.76
C VAL A 99 -3.22 -5.00 0.32
N HIS A 100 -3.97 -5.83 -0.41
CA HIS A 100 -3.53 -7.09 -0.98
C HIS A 100 -2.98 -6.83 -2.39
N TYR A 101 -1.67 -6.92 -2.54
CA TYR A 101 -1.03 -6.94 -3.84
C TYR A 101 -0.81 -8.40 -4.26
N PRO A 102 -0.68 -8.69 -5.56
CA PRO A 102 -0.46 -10.05 -6.07
C PRO A 102 0.74 -10.76 -5.41
N ASN A 103 1.75 -10.00 -5.00
CA ASN A 103 3.00 -10.51 -4.44
C ASN A 103 3.20 -10.20 -2.95
N LYS A 104 2.37 -9.37 -2.32
CA LYS A 104 2.54 -8.95 -0.91
C LYS A 104 1.27 -8.38 -0.30
N ILE A 105 1.18 -8.42 1.02
CA ILE A 105 0.14 -7.70 1.78
C ILE A 105 0.81 -6.54 2.52
N CYS A 106 0.29 -5.34 2.33
CA CYS A 106 0.75 -4.15 3.04
C CYS A 106 -0.33 -3.66 3.99
N GLN A 107 0.06 -3.18 5.17
CA GLN A 107 -0.86 -2.69 6.18
C GLN A 107 -0.41 -1.33 6.69
N LEU A 108 -1.35 -0.39 6.76
CA LEU A 108 -1.24 0.85 7.51
C LEU A 108 -2.16 0.78 8.72
N GLN A 109 -1.62 1.05 9.90
CA GLN A 109 -2.38 1.11 11.13
C GLN A 109 -2.19 2.49 11.76
N ILE A 110 -3.30 3.18 12.01
CA ILE A 110 -3.34 4.44 12.75
C ILE A 110 -4.10 4.14 14.04
N ALA A 111 -3.36 4.09 15.15
CA ALA A 111 -3.92 3.91 16.48
C ALA A 111 -3.98 5.24 17.23
N ARG A 112 -4.93 5.36 18.16
CA ARG A 112 -5.11 6.54 19.02
C ARG A 112 -5.43 7.79 18.20
N LEU A 113 -6.49 7.69 17.41
CA LEU A 113 -7.13 8.85 16.79
C LEU A 113 -7.48 9.87 17.87
N CYS A 114 -7.43 11.15 17.51
CA CYS A 114 -7.63 12.24 18.47
C CYS A 114 -9.03 12.23 19.09
N GLU A 115 -10.03 11.73 18.37
CA GLU A 115 -11.41 11.60 18.84
C GLU A 115 -12.02 10.29 18.39
N ASP A 116 -13.19 9.99 18.95
CA ASP A 116 -13.97 8.79 18.65
C ASP A 116 -14.65 8.87 17.27
N ILE A 117 -14.58 7.77 16.53
CA ILE A 117 -15.24 7.58 15.24
C ILE A 117 -16.34 6.53 15.34
N VAL A 118 -17.32 6.59 14.43
CA VAL A 118 -18.36 5.56 14.25
C VAL A 118 -17.85 4.55 13.21
N PRO A 119 -17.42 3.34 13.63
CA PRO A 119 -16.79 2.38 12.71
C PRO A 119 -17.72 1.90 11.61
N GLU A 120 -19.00 1.75 11.93
CA GLU A 120 -20.07 1.25 11.05
C GLU A 120 -20.33 2.20 9.87
N ASP A 121 -20.20 3.50 10.09
CA ASP A 121 -20.37 4.56 9.08
C ASP A 121 -19.04 5.00 8.46
N SER A 122 -17.92 4.37 8.85
CA SER A 122 -16.61 4.64 8.29
C SER A 122 -16.31 3.69 7.14
N TYR A 123 -15.70 4.19 6.08
CA TYR A 123 -15.44 3.41 4.88
C TYR A 123 -14.22 3.94 4.11
N CYS A 124 -13.66 3.11 3.24
CA CYS A 124 -12.59 3.52 2.32
C CYS A 124 -13.10 3.57 0.88
N LYS A 125 -12.57 4.49 0.09
CA LYS A 125 -12.89 4.61 -1.34
C LYS A 125 -11.61 4.75 -2.15
N LYS A 126 -11.44 3.88 -3.14
CA LYS A 126 -10.37 3.99 -4.11
C LYS A 126 -10.65 5.13 -5.10
N LYS A 127 -9.64 5.95 -5.36
CA LYS A 127 -9.61 6.93 -6.45
C LYS A 127 -8.45 6.59 -7.39
N SER A 128 -8.43 7.19 -8.57
CA SER A 128 -7.44 6.88 -9.61
C SER A 128 -5.98 7.11 -9.20
N LYS A 129 -5.72 7.99 -8.21
CA LYS A 129 -4.36 8.32 -7.74
C LYS A 129 -4.10 8.08 -6.25
N HIS A 130 -5.15 7.92 -5.44
CA HIS A 130 -5.03 7.78 -3.99
C HIS A 130 -6.24 7.00 -3.45
N VAL A 131 -6.15 6.50 -2.22
CA VAL A 131 -7.30 5.95 -1.50
C VAL A 131 -7.71 6.97 -0.44
N VAL A 132 -9.01 7.27 -0.38
CA VAL A 132 -9.55 8.15 0.66
C VAL A 132 -10.21 7.28 1.72
N VAL A 133 -9.80 7.46 2.97
CA VAL A 133 -10.43 6.82 4.12
C VAL A 133 -11.34 7.85 4.79
N TYR A 134 -12.64 7.56 4.81
CA TYR A 134 -13.66 8.36 5.45
C TYR A 134 -13.91 7.82 6.85
N LEU A 135 -13.57 8.62 7.86
CA LEU A 135 -13.82 8.30 9.27
C LEU A 135 -15.00 9.14 9.74
N LYS A 136 -16.12 8.49 10.08
CA LYS A 136 -17.30 9.18 10.59
C LYS A 136 -17.02 9.70 12.00
N LYS A 137 -17.13 11.01 12.21
CA LYS A 137 -16.99 11.61 13.56
C LYS A 137 -18.20 11.25 14.42
N THR A 138 -17.95 10.85 15.66
CA THR A 138 -19.03 10.67 16.65
C THR A 138 -19.66 12.01 17.03
N GLU A 139 -18.83 13.04 17.25
CA GLU A 139 -19.27 14.40 17.53
C GLU A 139 -19.28 15.25 16.25
N VAL A 140 -20.47 15.44 15.68
CA VAL A 140 -20.66 16.25 14.46
C VAL A 140 -20.34 17.73 14.78
N GLY A 141 -19.44 18.32 14.00
CA GLY A 141 -19.02 19.71 14.14
C GLY A 141 -17.73 19.92 14.95
N LYS A 142 -17.18 18.86 15.57
CA LYS A 142 -15.90 18.94 16.28
C LYS A 142 -14.73 18.98 15.30
N THR A 143 -13.90 20.01 15.39
CA THR A 143 -12.69 20.17 14.58
C THR A 143 -11.52 19.44 15.24
N TRP A 144 -10.88 18.56 14.50
CA TRP A 144 -9.69 17.83 14.95
C TRP A 144 -8.46 18.65 14.56
N ALA A 145 -7.71 19.15 15.54
CA ALA A 145 -6.48 19.91 15.26
C ALA A 145 -5.31 19.03 14.78
N THR A 146 -5.37 17.74 15.10
CA THR A 146 -4.34 16.73 14.79
C THR A 146 -4.99 15.38 14.52
N LEU A 147 -4.30 14.56 13.72
CA LEU A 147 -4.75 13.24 13.30
C LEU A 147 -4.68 12.22 14.45
N THR A 148 -3.56 12.25 15.19
CA THR A 148 -3.33 11.38 16.36
C THR A 148 -3.12 12.15 17.65
N GLU A 149 -3.48 11.55 18.78
CA GLU A 149 -3.20 12.11 20.12
C GLU A 149 -1.70 12.37 20.34
N ARG A 150 -0.83 11.62 19.65
CA ARG A 150 0.63 11.74 19.77
C ARG A 150 1.14 13.06 19.17
N GLU A 151 0.58 13.46 18.03
CA GLU A 151 0.88 14.76 17.41
C GLU A 151 0.36 15.92 18.25
N LYS A 152 -0.82 15.76 18.87
CA LYS A 152 -1.38 16.74 19.81
C LYS A 152 -0.43 16.98 21.00
N LYS A 153 -0.02 15.89 21.67
CA LYS A 153 0.92 15.95 22.81
C LYS A 153 2.32 16.43 22.43
N ALA A 154 2.74 16.22 21.18
CA ALA A 154 4.01 16.73 20.67
C ALA A 154 3.97 18.24 20.40
N LYS A 155 2.81 18.78 19.99
CA LYS A 155 2.59 20.23 19.87
C LYS A 155 2.46 20.90 21.24
N GLU A 156 1.82 20.25 22.21
CA GLU A 156 1.65 20.78 23.58
C GLU A 156 2.94 20.80 24.42
N LYS A 157 3.99 20.07 24.03
CA LYS A 157 5.30 20.06 24.75
C LYS A 157 6.31 21.09 24.23
N LYS A 158 5.92 21.94 23.29
CA LYS A 158 6.79 22.98 22.72
C LYS A 158 6.42 24.41 23.19
N ASP A 159 5.45 24.53 24.09
CA ASP A 159 5.12 25.75 24.84
C ASP A 159 5.58 25.61 26.29
#